data_AF-A0A970W1I8-F1
#
_entry.id   AF-A0A970W1I8-F1
#
_cell.length_a   1.000
_cell.length_b   1.000
_cell.length_c   1.000
_cell.angle_alpha   90.00
_cell.angle_beta   90.00
_cell.angle_gamma   90.00
#
_symmetry.space_group_name_H-M   'P 1'
#
loop_
_entity.id
_entity.type
_entity.pdbx_description
1 polymer ?
#
loop_
_entity_poly.entity_id
_entity_poly.type
_entity_poly.pdbx_seq_one_letter_code
_entity_poly.pdbx_strand_id
1 'polypeptide(L)'
;MKAVFISRGCLLRNASDQGLSDETAAAMRSLAETGLYIVLLGIGGEGDGPVDSPQDGELSQQVVGWVKAAGGRIDALVHCPHVAGEPCHCWGPNPGLLWEAASDLDVYLEESYTICDAPGDVPLACVAGTRPLLVLNGRSIDELYGGVQPEPSDFPIARDLARAVSYIQVEEAGAEQLGHPHPRPSLALEEPETLLAWPDGLASDSRPTVTAFTAVKTKEERPVQVVRYGGRTLALVMMGGVWLSLGIAYLLTHLYRVKPFPEFVWYLTLQFIPRPVRGALFILTGVAVLGLALRSFRGMLPTALRWGKVKDK
;
A
#
# COMPACT_ATOMS: atom_id res chain seq x y z
N MET A 1 -2.15 -2.64 -7.68
CA MET A 1 -2.06 -4.07 -8.10
C MET A 1 -1.17 -4.85 -7.15
N LYS A 2 -1.10 -6.19 -7.20
CA LYS A 2 -0.15 -6.96 -6.39
C LYS A 2 1.17 -7.13 -7.13
N ALA A 3 2.29 -7.12 -6.40
CA ALA A 3 3.61 -7.32 -6.96
C ALA A 3 4.42 -8.39 -6.22
N VAL A 4 5.42 -8.92 -6.91
CA VAL A 4 6.51 -9.69 -6.32
C VAL A 4 7.80 -8.91 -6.57
N PHE A 5 8.38 -8.42 -5.50
CA PHE A 5 9.70 -7.80 -5.50
C PHE A 5 10.75 -8.90 -5.31
N ILE A 6 11.80 -8.90 -6.12
CA ILE A 6 12.84 -9.93 -6.08
C ILE A 6 14.19 -9.24 -5.91
N SER A 7 14.93 -9.54 -4.84
CA SER A 7 16.32 -9.11 -4.72
C SER A 7 17.16 -9.75 -5.83
N ARG A 8 18.04 -8.98 -6.49
CA ARG A 8 18.90 -9.46 -7.58
C ARG A 8 19.75 -10.67 -7.17
N GLY A 9 20.20 -10.72 -5.91
CA GLY A 9 20.95 -11.85 -5.35
C GLY A 9 20.24 -13.20 -5.48
N CYS A 10 18.90 -13.22 -5.38
CA CYS A 10 18.08 -14.42 -5.55
C CYS A 10 18.26 -15.08 -6.92
N LEU A 11 18.54 -14.28 -7.96
CA LEU A 11 18.68 -14.73 -9.34
C LEU A 11 20.13 -15.09 -9.71
N LEU A 12 21.10 -14.45 -9.07
CA LEU A 12 22.52 -14.55 -9.44
C LEU A 12 23.30 -15.65 -8.72
N ARG A 13 22.84 -16.12 -7.56
CA ARG A 13 23.65 -16.98 -6.67
C ARG A 13 24.07 -18.32 -7.27
N ASN A 14 23.21 -18.89 -8.11
CA ASN A 14 23.47 -20.12 -8.87
C ASN A 14 23.67 -19.83 -10.37
N ALA A 15 23.79 -18.56 -10.75
CA ALA A 15 24.04 -18.19 -12.13
C ALA A 15 25.50 -18.46 -12.50
N SER A 16 25.71 -18.76 -13.78
CA SER A 16 27.04 -18.80 -14.38
C SER A 16 27.27 -17.51 -15.15
N ASP A 17 28.52 -17.26 -15.56
CA ASP A 17 28.86 -16.15 -16.46
C ASP A 17 28.05 -16.14 -17.78
N GLN A 18 27.42 -17.28 -18.11
CA GLN A 18 26.64 -17.50 -19.32
C GLN A 18 25.12 -17.33 -19.11
N GLY A 19 24.65 -17.17 -17.86
CA GLY A 19 23.24 -16.93 -17.56
C GLY A 19 22.72 -17.63 -16.31
N LEU A 20 21.40 -17.52 -16.11
CA LEU A 20 20.65 -18.11 -15.00
C LEU A 20 20.76 -19.64 -14.99
N SER A 21 20.69 -20.25 -13.80
CA SER A 21 20.50 -21.70 -13.69
C SER A 21 19.15 -22.12 -14.28
N ASP A 22 19.06 -23.37 -14.76
CA ASP A 22 17.82 -23.92 -15.32
C ASP A 22 16.65 -23.88 -14.33
N GLU A 23 16.94 -24.08 -13.05
CA GLU A 23 15.96 -24.04 -11.96
C GLU A 23 15.42 -22.62 -11.74
N THR A 24 16.30 -21.62 -11.69
CA THR A 24 15.92 -20.21 -11.57
C THR A 24 15.15 -19.73 -12.80
N ALA A 25 15.59 -20.14 -13.99
CA ALA A 25 14.90 -19.88 -15.25
C ALA A 25 13.48 -20.49 -15.28
N ALA A 26 13.32 -21.73 -14.81
CA ALA A 26 12.01 -22.37 -14.69
C ALA A 26 11.11 -21.66 -13.65
N ALA A 27 11.66 -21.26 -12.51
CA ALA A 27 10.94 -20.51 -11.48
C ALA A 27 10.42 -19.16 -12.02
N MET A 28 11.25 -18.42 -12.75
CA MET A 28 10.86 -17.13 -13.34
C MET A 28 9.80 -17.28 -14.45
N ARG A 29 9.86 -18.36 -15.25
CA ARG A 29 8.77 -18.69 -16.19
C ARG A 29 7.46 -18.96 -15.47
N SER A 30 7.49 -19.79 -14.43
CA SER A 30 6.30 -20.10 -13.64
C SER A 30 5.73 -18.87 -12.93
N LEU A 31 6.60 -17.96 -12.46
CA LEU A 31 6.18 -16.70 -11.87
C LEU A 31 5.55 -15.76 -12.92
N ALA A 32 6.08 -15.74 -14.15
CA ALA A 32 5.54 -14.93 -15.25
C ALA A 32 4.12 -15.36 -15.67
N GLU A 33 3.75 -16.62 -15.46
CA GLU A 33 2.38 -17.10 -15.68
C GLU A 33 1.38 -16.56 -14.66
N THR A 34 1.86 -16.05 -13.51
CA THR A 34 1.00 -15.39 -12.53
C THR A 34 0.54 -14.01 -13.02
N GLY A 35 -0.60 -13.55 -12.49
CA GLY A 35 -1.11 -12.20 -12.71
C GLY A 35 -0.41 -11.11 -11.89
N LEU A 36 0.71 -11.43 -11.22
CA LEU A 36 1.45 -10.52 -10.36
C LEU A 36 2.44 -9.68 -11.19
N TYR A 37 2.66 -8.44 -10.75
CA TYR A 37 3.70 -7.59 -11.32
C TYR A 37 5.07 -8.02 -10.79
N ILE A 38 6.04 -8.27 -11.66
CA ILE A 38 7.36 -8.77 -11.25
C ILE A 38 8.37 -7.64 -11.27
N VAL A 39 8.86 -7.26 -10.10
CA VAL A 39 9.77 -6.14 -9.92
C VAL A 39 11.13 -6.66 -9.48
N LEU A 40 12.17 -6.39 -10.26
CA LEU A 40 13.55 -6.68 -9.87
C LEU A 40 14.09 -5.50 -9.04
N LEU A 41 14.52 -5.77 -7.82
CA LEU A 41 15.25 -4.81 -7.01
C LEU A 41 16.75 -4.95 -7.33
N GLY A 42 17.39 -3.86 -7.73
CA GLY A 42 18.83 -3.81 -8.04
C GLY A 42 19.75 -4.08 -6.85
N ILE A 43 19.20 -4.34 -5.66
CA ILE A 43 19.94 -4.73 -4.46
C ILE A 43 20.37 -6.21 -4.54
N GLY A 44 21.63 -6.49 -4.18
CA GLY A 44 22.15 -7.85 -4.07
C GLY A 44 23.65 -7.91 -3.83
N GLY A 45 24.05 -8.67 -2.82
CA GLY A 45 25.43 -8.91 -2.39
C GLY A 45 25.50 -9.43 -0.94
N GLU A 46 26.51 -10.22 -0.60
CA GLU A 46 26.88 -10.49 0.80
C GLU A 46 27.56 -9.24 1.37
N GLY A 47 26.77 -8.31 1.91
CA GLY A 47 27.27 -7.08 2.52
C GLY A 47 26.16 -6.05 2.76
N ASP A 48 26.36 -5.17 3.76
CA ASP A 48 25.46 -4.08 4.16
C ASP A 48 25.27 -3.04 3.03
N GLY A 49 24.47 -3.36 2.02
CA GLY A 49 23.90 -2.38 1.10
C GLY A 49 24.22 -2.58 -0.39
N PRO A 50 23.56 -1.79 -1.27
CA PRO A 50 23.87 -1.75 -2.68
C PRO A 50 25.31 -1.27 -2.85
N VAL A 51 26.10 -2.11 -3.53
CA VAL A 51 27.28 -1.64 -4.23
C VAL A 51 26.74 -0.86 -5.42
N ASP A 52 26.91 0.46 -5.44
CA ASP A 52 26.52 1.29 -6.59
C ASP A 52 27.78 1.64 -7.36
N SER A 53 28.13 0.74 -8.27
CA SER A 53 29.02 1.04 -9.38
C SER A 53 28.19 1.09 -10.67
N PRO A 54 28.61 1.81 -11.73
CA PRO A 54 27.97 1.73 -13.04
C PRO A 54 27.81 0.28 -13.55
N GLN A 55 28.67 -0.62 -13.08
CA GLN A 55 28.65 -2.05 -13.38
C GLN A 55 27.43 -2.77 -12.76
N ASP A 56 26.85 -2.25 -11.67
CA ASP A 56 25.66 -2.82 -11.02
C ASP A 56 24.37 -2.54 -11.79
N GLY A 57 24.25 -1.36 -12.38
CA GLY A 57 23.15 -1.04 -13.28
C GLY A 57 23.18 -1.93 -14.53
N GLU A 58 24.35 -2.11 -15.13
CA GLU A 58 24.57 -2.98 -16.28
C GLU A 58 24.26 -4.45 -15.95
N LEU A 59 24.74 -4.95 -14.82
CA LEU A 59 24.45 -6.32 -14.36
C LEU A 59 22.94 -6.53 -14.16
N SER A 60 22.24 -5.56 -13.56
CA SER A 60 20.79 -5.66 -13.36
C SER A 60 20.04 -5.71 -14.70
N GLN A 61 20.47 -4.91 -15.68
CA GLN A 61 19.93 -4.98 -17.05
C GLN A 61 20.26 -6.31 -17.75
N GLN A 62 21.46 -6.84 -17.53
CA GLN A 62 21.88 -8.13 -18.06
C GLN A 62 21.03 -9.27 -17.48
N VAL A 63 20.76 -9.25 -16.17
CA VAL A 63 19.85 -10.19 -15.49
C VAL A 63 18.45 -10.12 -16.09
N VAL A 64 17.93 -8.92 -16.34
CA VAL A 64 16.64 -8.75 -17.04
C VAL A 64 16.69 -9.40 -18.43
N GLY A 65 17.79 -9.24 -19.16
CA GLY A 65 18.02 -9.89 -20.45
C GLY A 65 18.00 -11.42 -20.35
N TRP A 66 18.70 -12.00 -19.38
CA TRP A 66 18.72 -13.45 -19.15
C TRP A 66 17.35 -14.00 -18.77
N VAL A 67 16.61 -13.31 -17.90
CA VAL A 67 15.24 -13.74 -17.53
C VAL A 67 14.33 -13.74 -18.76
N LYS A 68 14.38 -12.70 -19.59
CA LYS A 68 13.59 -12.62 -20.83
C LYS A 68 13.99 -13.70 -21.83
N ALA A 69 15.28 -13.94 -22.02
CA ALA A 69 15.78 -15.00 -22.91
C ALA A 69 15.35 -16.40 -22.45
N ALA A 70 15.24 -16.61 -21.13
CA ALA A 70 14.71 -17.83 -20.54
C ALA A 70 13.17 -17.96 -20.61
N GLY A 71 12.46 -16.97 -21.18
CA GLY A 71 10.99 -16.96 -21.27
C GLY A 71 10.28 -16.46 -20.01
N GLY A 72 11.01 -15.93 -19.03
CA GLY A 72 10.44 -15.26 -17.86
C GLY A 72 10.07 -13.81 -18.14
N ARG A 73 9.47 -13.15 -17.15
CA ARG A 73 9.05 -11.74 -17.21
C ARG A 73 9.62 -10.95 -16.04
N ILE A 74 10.08 -9.74 -16.32
CA ILE A 74 10.32 -8.68 -15.34
C ILE A 74 9.64 -7.43 -15.90
N ASP A 75 8.73 -6.88 -15.11
CA ASP A 75 7.88 -5.77 -15.48
C ASP A 75 8.50 -4.41 -15.13
N ALA A 76 9.32 -4.36 -14.07
CA ALA A 76 10.11 -3.18 -13.72
C ALA A 76 11.44 -3.55 -13.05
N LEU A 77 12.44 -2.69 -13.23
CA LEU A 77 13.70 -2.69 -12.50
C LEU A 77 13.76 -1.43 -11.63
N VAL A 78 14.08 -1.57 -10.35
CA VAL A 78 14.22 -0.45 -9.43
C VAL A 78 15.65 -0.40 -8.92
N HIS A 79 16.28 0.77 -9.07
CA HIS A 79 17.67 0.99 -8.70
C HIS A 79 17.79 2.16 -7.72
N CYS A 80 18.73 2.05 -6.78
CA CYS A 80 19.07 3.13 -5.86
C CYS A 80 20.24 3.93 -6.46
N PRO A 81 20.15 5.27 -6.60
CA PRO A 81 21.23 6.08 -7.19
C PRO A 81 22.36 6.45 -6.22
N HIS A 82 22.33 5.94 -4.98
CA HIS A 82 23.28 6.30 -3.91
C HIS A 82 24.45 5.33 -3.83
N VAL A 83 25.64 5.87 -3.60
CA VAL A 83 26.86 5.08 -3.44
C VAL A 83 26.89 4.37 -2.09
N ALA A 84 27.53 3.19 -2.05
CA ALA A 84 27.74 2.45 -0.81
C ALA A 84 28.41 3.33 0.26
N GLY A 85 27.80 3.39 1.46
CA GLY A 85 28.29 4.18 2.59
C GLY A 85 27.80 5.63 2.63
N GLU A 86 27.09 6.11 1.60
CA GLU A 86 26.39 7.40 1.67
C GLU A 86 25.06 7.26 2.45
N PRO A 87 24.61 8.34 3.12
CA PRO A 87 23.29 8.36 3.73
C PRO A 87 22.23 8.09 2.65
N CYS A 88 21.40 7.09 2.89
CA CYS A 88 20.45 6.59 1.90
C CYS A 88 19.11 6.23 2.56
N HIS A 89 18.00 6.52 1.88
CA HIS A 89 16.64 6.12 2.29
C HIS A 89 16.10 4.92 1.52
N CYS A 90 16.86 4.42 0.57
CA CYS A 90 16.41 3.39 -0.35
C CYS A 90 16.46 1.98 0.26
N TRP A 91 17.35 1.75 1.23
CA TRP A 91 17.64 0.45 1.83
C TRP A 91 18.04 0.54 3.31
N GLY A 92 18.28 -0.60 3.95
CA GLY A 92 18.64 -0.71 5.36
C GLY A 92 17.38 -0.65 6.24
N PRO A 93 17.29 0.25 7.23
CA PRO A 93 16.06 0.42 8.00
C PRO A 93 14.95 1.10 7.18
N ASN A 94 15.29 1.76 6.06
CA ASN A 94 14.37 2.57 5.29
C ASN A 94 13.95 1.86 3.98
N PRO A 95 12.65 1.58 3.77
CA PRO A 95 12.13 0.86 2.61
C PRO A 95 11.89 1.74 1.36
N GLY A 96 12.68 2.79 1.14
CA GLY A 96 12.44 3.75 0.05
C GLY A 96 12.40 3.13 -1.34
N LEU A 97 13.17 2.07 -1.62
CA LEU A 97 13.08 1.33 -2.89
C LEU A 97 11.69 0.74 -3.13
N LEU A 98 11.12 0.11 -2.11
CA LEU A 98 9.82 -0.54 -2.19
C LEU A 98 8.70 0.50 -2.25
N TRP A 99 8.83 1.60 -1.51
CA TRP A 99 7.85 2.69 -1.52
C TRP A 99 7.82 3.46 -2.83
N GLU A 100 8.98 3.80 -3.40
CA GLU A 100 9.02 4.50 -4.70
C GLU A 100 8.46 3.58 -5.80
N ALA A 101 8.83 2.30 -5.78
CA ALA A 101 8.26 1.31 -6.69
C ALA A 101 6.74 1.17 -6.52
N ALA A 102 6.23 1.24 -5.28
CA ALA A 102 4.80 1.21 -5.01
C ALA A 102 4.06 2.42 -5.58
N SER A 103 4.64 3.60 -5.38
CA SER A 103 4.12 4.86 -5.89
C SER A 103 4.07 4.88 -7.42
N ASP A 104 5.18 4.55 -8.07
CA ASP A 104 5.31 4.65 -9.53
C ASP A 104 4.54 3.57 -10.29
N LEU A 105 4.40 2.37 -9.69
CA LEU A 105 3.74 1.22 -10.33
C LEU A 105 2.28 1.03 -9.87
N ASP A 106 1.78 1.87 -8.96
CA ASP A 106 0.47 1.76 -8.32
C ASP A 106 0.23 0.34 -7.75
N VAL A 107 1.18 -0.14 -6.92
CA VAL A 107 1.12 -1.47 -6.28
C VAL A 107 0.82 -1.39 -4.79
N TYR A 108 -0.04 -2.30 -4.33
CA TYR A 108 -0.44 -2.43 -2.93
C TYR A 108 0.61 -3.29 -2.23
N LEU A 109 1.52 -2.66 -1.50
CA LEU A 109 2.58 -3.34 -0.77
C LEU A 109 2.02 -4.38 0.19
N GLU A 110 0.85 -4.10 0.75
CA GLU A 110 0.21 -4.94 1.75
C GLU A 110 -0.28 -6.30 1.22
N GLU A 111 -0.45 -6.41 -0.09
CA GLU A 111 -0.80 -7.63 -0.81
C GLU A 111 0.36 -8.19 -1.63
N SER A 112 1.53 -7.56 -1.52
CA SER A 112 2.72 -7.88 -2.32
C SER A 112 3.74 -8.70 -1.51
N TYR A 113 4.61 -9.39 -2.23
CA TYR A 113 5.64 -10.26 -1.67
C TYR A 113 7.03 -9.70 -1.98
N THR A 114 7.98 -9.94 -1.09
CA THR A 114 9.40 -9.61 -1.32
C THR A 114 10.22 -10.86 -1.10
N ILE A 115 10.88 -11.32 -2.17
CA ILE A 115 11.79 -12.47 -2.15
C ILE A 115 13.19 -11.97 -1.81
N CYS A 116 13.66 -12.35 -0.64
CA CYS A 116 14.87 -11.87 0.01
C CYS A 116 16.04 -12.84 -0.19
N ASP A 117 17.24 -12.32 -0.45
CA ASP A 117 18.49 -13.11 -0.51
C ASP A 117 19.41 -12.84 0.69
N ALA A 118 19.27 -11.67 1.31
CA ALA A 118 20.10 -11.22 2.42
C ALA A 118 19.28 -11.05 3.71
N PRO A 119 19.91 -11.16 4.89
CA PRO A 119 19.26 -10.93 6.17
C PRO A 119 18.61 -9.56 6.29
N GLY A 120 19.24 -8.51 5.74
CA GLY A 120 18.74 -7.14 5.77
C GLY A 120 17.51 -6.88 4.89
N ASP A 121 17.27 -7.72 3.88
CA ASP A 121 16.11 -7.60 3.00
C ASP A 121 14.79 -7.90 3.76
N VAL A 122 14.85 -8.75 4.79
CA VAL A 122 13.66 -9.18 5.54
C VAL A 122 13.10 -8.04 6.40
N PRO A 123 13.88 -7.38 7.27
CA PRO A 123 13.42 -6.18 7.97
C PRO A 123 12.93 -5.09 7.01
N LEU A 124 13.65 -4.86 5.90
CA LEU A 124 13.26 -3.90 4.87
C LEU A 124 11.86 -4.21 4.32
N ALA A 125 11.62 -5.47 3.94
CA ALA A 125 10.33 -5.95 3.44
C ALA A 125 9.21 -5.80 4.48
N CYS A 126 9.50 -6.09 5.76
CA CYS A 126 8.56 -5.93 6.86
C CYS A 126 8.18 -4.46 7.08
N VAL A 127 9.15 -3.56 7.17
CA VAL A 127 8.93 -2.11 7.35
C VAL A 127 8.18 -1.52 6.15
N ALA A 128 8.48 -1.98 4.94
CA ALA A 128 7.75 -1.61 3.74
C ALA A 128 6.27 -2.04 3.76
N GLY A 129 5.91 -3.01 4.61
CA GLY A 129 4.58 -3.59 4.64
C GLY A 129 4.37 -4.69 3.60
N THR A 130 5.43 -5.26 3.01
CA THR A 130 5.37 -6.44 2.11
C THR A 130 5.49 -7.76 2.86
N ARG A 131 5.16 -8.89 2.21
CA ARG A 131 5.34 -10.24 2.76
C ARG A 131 6.77 -10.74 2.47
N PRO A 132 7.69 -10.76 3.44
CA PRO A 132 9.04 -11.29 3.21
C PRO A 132 9.01 -12.80 2.98
N LEU A 133 9.93 -13.28 2.14
CA LEU A 133 10.17 -14.68 1.86
C LEU A 133 11.66 -14.87 1.60
N LEU A 134 12.38 -15.46 2.55
CA LEU A 134 13.83 -15.61 2.47
C LEU A 134 14.20 -16.86 1.66
N VAL A 135 15.13 -16.72 0.72
CA VAL A 135 15.66 -17.82 -0.07
C VAL A 135 17.08 -18.17 0.37
N LEU A 136 17.29 -19.44 0.71
CA LEU A 136 18.59 -19.92 1.18
C LEU A 136 19.60 -20.11 0.06
N ASN A 137 19.16 -20.62 -1.10
CA ASN A 137 20.01 -20.93 -2.25
C ASN A 137 21.27 -21.74 -1.84
N GLY A 138 21.06 -22.81 -1.08
CA GLY A 138 22.13 -23.70 -0.61
C GLY A 138 22.82 -23.28 0.68
N ARG A 139 22.56 -22.08 1.22
CA ARG A 139 23.07 -21.66 2.54
C ARG A 139 22.28 -22.25 3.71
N SER A 140 22.91 -22.32 4.86
CA SER A 140 22.21 -22.54 6.13
C SER A 140 21.70 -21.22 6.73
N ILE A 141 20.72 -21.30 7.63
CA ILE A 141 20.25 -20.13 8.41
C ILE A 141 21.40 -19.60 9.28
N ASP A 142 22.26 -20.49 9.78
CA ASP A 142 23.43 -20.14 10.59
C ASP A 142 24.45 -19.31 9.79
N GLU A 143 24.72 -19.69 8.54
CA GLU A 143 25.58 -18.90 7.63
C GLU A 143 25.03 -17.49 7.35
N LEU A 144 23.70 -17.35 7.29
CA LEU A 144 23.04 -16.07 7.00
C LEU A 144 22.99 -15.14 8.21
N TYR A 145 22.69 -15.68 9.39
CA TYR A 145 22.46 -14.88 10.60
C TYR A 145 23.57 -14.99 11.65
N GLY A 146 24.65 -15.71 11.37
CA GLY A 146 25.79 -15.85 12.28
C GLY A 146 25.42 -16.44 13.65
N GLY A 147 24.48 -17.38 13.66
CA GLY A 147 23.94 -18.00 14.89
C GLY A 147 22.93 -17.15 15.66
N VAL A 148 22.55 -15.97 15.16
CA VAL A 148 21.46 -15.15 15.72
C VAL A 148 20.13 -15.56 15.09
N GLN A 149 19.04 -15.48 15.85
CA GLN A 149 17.72 -15.75 15.29
C GLN A 149 17.27 -14.58 14.40
N PRO A 150 16.71 -14.83 13.21
CA PRO A 150 16.10 -13.78 12.41
C PRO A 150 15.02 -13.04 13.20
N GLU A 151 15.11 -11.71 13.23
CA GLU A 151 14.04 -10.83 13.68
C GLU A 151 13.48 -10.04 12.48
N PRO A 152 12.17 -10.09 12.24
CA PRO A 152 11.14 -10.90 12.92
C PRO A 152 11.28 -12.40 12.62
N SER A 153 10.82 -13.28 13.50
CA SER A 153 10.95 -14.74 13.32
C SER A 153 9.80 -15.40 12.55
N ASP A 154 8.76 -14.64 12.21
CA ASP A 154 7.54 -15.14 11.56
C ASP A 154 7.51 -14.78 10.08
N PHE A 155 8.38 -15.45 9.30
CA PHE A 155 8.35 -15.38 7.85
C PHE A 155 8.74 -16.73 7.21
N PRO A 156 8.22 -17.03 6.01
CA PRO A 156 8.54 -18.25 5.29
C PRO A 156 10.00 -18.25 4.79
N ILE A 157 10.66 -19.40 4.90
CA ILE A 157 12.00 -19.65 4.38
C ILE A 157 11.91 -20.73 3.29
N ALA A 158 12.40 -20.42 2.10
CA ALA A 158 12.47 -21.31 0.96
C ALA A 158 13.92 -21.76 0.71
N ARG A 159 14.09 -23.00 0.24
CA ARG A 159 15.42 -23.52 -0.09
C ARG A 159 16.01 -22.88 -1.34
N ASP A 160 15.15 -22.56 -2.30
CA ASP A 160 15.48 -22.03 -3.61
C ASP A 160 14.32 -21.14 -4.12
N LEU A 161 14.56 -20.45 -5.25
CA LEU A 161 13.56 -19.59 -5.86
C LEU A 161 12.31 -20.36 -6.33
N ALA A 162 12.45 -21.60 -6.80
CA ALA A 162 11.32 -22.39 -7.27
C ALA A 162 10.31 -22.67 -6.15
N ARG A 163 10.82 -23.00 -4.95
CA ARG A 163 10.02 -23.18 -3.74
C ARG A 163 9.40 -21.87 -3.28
N ALA A 164 10.11 -20.75 -3.40
CA ALA A 164 9.57 -19.44 -3.09
C ALA A 164 8.37 -19.08 -4.01
N VAL A 165 8.52 -19.31 -5.32
CA VAL A 165 7.44 -19.10 -6.30
C VAL A 165 6.24 -20.02 -6.02
N SER A 166 6.49 -21.29 -5.72
CA SER A 166 5.43 -22.24 -5.36
C SER A 166 4.66 -21.81 -4.12
N TYR A 167 5.34 -21.26 -3.10
CA TYR A 167 4.69 -20.70 -1.92
C TYR A 167 3.75 -19.54 -2.27
N ILE A 168 4.22 -18.59 -3.08
CA ILE A 168 3.40 -17.45 -3.53
C ILE A 168 2.17 -17.92 -4.31
N GLN A 169 2.31 -18.91 -5.19
CA GLN A 169 1.18 -19.47 -5.96
C GLN A 169 0.13 -20.11 -5.04
N VAL A 170 0.55 -20.82 -4.00
CA VAL A 170 -0.36 -21.42 -3.01
C VAL A 170 -1.08 -20.34 -2.21
N GLU A 171 -0.37 -19.29 -1.78
CA GLU A 171 -0.98 -18.15 -1.08
C GLU A 171 -2.00 -17.41 -1.95
N GLU A 172 -1.69 -17.17 -3.23
CA GLU A 172 -2.62 -16.51 -4.14
C GLU A 172 -3.86 -17.36 -4.44
N ALA A 173 -3.68 -18.67 -4.63
CA ALA A 173 -4.81 -19.60 -4.79
C ALA A 173 -5.69 -19.67 -3.52
N GLY A 174 -5.06 -19.68 -2.34
CA GLY A 174 -5.76 -19.63 -1.06
C GLY A 174 -6.54 -18.33 -0.88
N ALA A 175 -5.93 -17.19 -1.21
CA ALA A 175 -6.58 -15.89 -1.14
C ALA A 175 -7.79 -15.78 -2.08
N GLU A 176 -7.70 -16.36 -3.29
CA GLU A 176 -8.82 -16.44 -4.23
C GLU A 176 -9.97 -17.27 -3.66
N GLN A 177 -9.68 -18.43 -3.06
CA GLN A 177 -10.70 -19.28 -2.43
C GLN A 177 -11.36 -18.64 -1.22
N LEU A 178 -10.59 -17.92 -0.40
CA LEU A 178 -11.07 -17.26 0.82
C LEU A 178 -11.77 -15.91 0.53
N GLY A 179 -11.55 -15.31 -0.65
CA GLY A 179 -12.10 -14.00 -1.02
C GLY A 179 -11.43 -12.81 -0.31
N HIS A 180 -10.36 -13.06 0.43
CA HIS A 180 -9.51 -12.04 1.08
C HIS A 180 -8.09 -12.59 1.26
N PRO A 181 -7.07 -11.71 1.31
CA PRO A 181 -5.71 -12.12 1.67
C PRO A 181 -5.66 -12.69 3.09
N HIS A 182 -4.82 -13.69 3.33
CA HIS A 182 -4.58 -14.19 4.69
C HIS A 182 -4.07 -13.04 5.58
N PRO A 183 -4.66 -12.79 6.76
CA PRO A 183 -4.20 -11.74 7.67
C PRO A 183 -2.74 -11.99 8.05
N ARG A 184 -1.96 -10.91 8.12
CA ARG A 184 -0.58 -10.97 8.61
C ARG A 184 -0.54 -10.74 10.11
N PRO A 185 0.42 -11.37 10.82
CA PRO A 185 0.84 -10.86 12.12
C PRO A 185 1.30 -9.42 11.92
N SER A 186 0.67 -8.48 12.63
CA SER A 186 1.12 -7.09 12.64
C SER A 186 2.49 -7.04 13.31
N LEU A 187 3.56 -6.82 12.54
CA LEU A 187 4.76 -6.26 13.16
C LEU A 187 4.37 -4.92 13.78
N ALA A 188 4.82 -4.67 15.00
CA ALA A 188 4.79 -3.33 15.57
C ALA A 188 5.72 -2.47 14.72
N LEU A 189 5.18 -1.83 13.70
CA LEU A 189 5.90 -0.83 12.91
C LEU A 189 6.21 0.34 13.84
N GLU A 190 7.42 0.89 13.73
CA GLU A 190 7.75 2.17 14.35
C GLU A 190 6.79 3.27 13.86
N GLU A 191 6.68 4.37 14.61
CA GLU A 191 5.73 5.44 14.29
C GLU A 191 5.95 5.95 12.85
N PRO A 192 4.91 6.07 12.02
CA PRO A 192 5.05 6.37 10.59
C PRO A 192 5.78 7.69 10.30
N GLU A 193 5.84 8.63 11.24
CA GLU A 193 6.57 9.89 11.09
C GLU A 193 8.10 9.71 11.05
N THR A 194 8.66 8.74 11.79
CA THR A 194 10.12 8.49 11.78
C THR A 194 10.57 7.76 10.52
N LEU A 195 9.74 6.84 10.04
CA LEU A 195 10.02 6.06 8.83
C LEU A 195 9.88 6.89 7.54
N LEU A 196 9.02 7.91 7.54
CA LEU A 196 8.81 8.82 6.39
C LEU A 196 9.71 10.06 6.41
N ALA A 197 10.51 10.26 7.45
CA ALA A 197 11.39 11.42 7.58
C ALA A 197 12.59 11.31 6.63
N TRP A 198 12.55 12.04 5.53
CA TRP A 198 13.70 12.22 4.63
C TRP A 198 14.87 12.85 5.41
N PRO A 199 16.13 12.39 5.28
CA PRO A 199 17.23 12.92 6.07
C PRO A 199 17.48 14.37 5.69
N ASP A 200 17.75 15.19 6.70
CA ASP A 200 18.21 16.55 6.48
C ASP A 200 19.50 16.53 5.64
N GLY A 201 19.43 17.04 4.41
CA GLY A 201 20.60 17.20 3.52
C GLY A 201 20.62 16.33 2.25
N LEU A 202 19.70 15.38 2.05
CA LEU A 202 19.58 14.70 0.74
C LEU A 202 18.80 15.56 -0.25
N ALA A 203 19.36 15.82 -1.43
CA ALA A 203 18.66 16.52 -2.50
C ALA A 203 17.46 15.70 -3.02
N SER A 204 16.35 16.36 -3.38
CA SER A 204 15.15 15.72 -3.97
C SER A 204 15.44 14.92 -5.25
N ASP A 205 16.58 15.14 -5.89
CA ASP A 205 16.98 14.51 -7.15
C ASP A 205 17.62 13.12 -6.95
N SER A 206 17.68 12.63 -5.71
CA SER A 206 18.31 11.36 -5.32
C SER A 206 17.31 10.21 -5.13
N ARG A 207 16.14 10.28 -5.77
CA ARG A 207 15.10 9.24 -5.67
C ARG A 207 15.52 7.94 -6.37
N PRO A 208 15.05 6.78 -5.89
CA PRO A 208 15.19 5.53 -6.64
C PRO A 208 14.71 5.68 -8.07
N THR A 209 15.44 5.10 -9.02
CA THR A 209 15.04 5.09 -10.42
C THR A 209 14.20 3.84 -10.69
N VAL A 210 12.95 4.04 -11.09
CA VAL A 210 12.05 2.96 -11.54
C VAL A 210 12.06 2.90 -13.07
N THR A 211 12.63 1.82 -13.61
CA THR A 211 12.63 1.54 -15.06
C THR A 211 11.56 0.49 -15.35
N ALA A 212 10.38 0.93 -15.81
CA ALA A 212 9.31 0.03 -16.22
C ALA A 212 9.55 -0.51 -17.66
N PHE A 213 9.46 -1.83 -17.83
CA PHE A 213 9.58 -2.50 -19.13
C PHE A 213 8.21 -2.86 -19.72
N THR A 214 7.24 -3.13 -18.86
CA THR A 214 5.85 -3.36 -19.25
C THR A 214 5.09 -2.07 -19.04
N ALA A 215 4.24 -1.66 -20.00
CA ALA A 215 3.33 -0.55 -19.79
C ALA A 215 2.43 -0.91 -18.59
N VAL A 216 2.53 -0.13 -17.50
CA VAL A 216 1.63 -0.25 -16.35
C VAL A 216 0.22 -0.18 -16.92
N LYS A 217 -0.52 -1.30 -16.87
CA LYS A 217 -1.95 -1.25 -17.08
C LYS A 217 -2.48 -0.44 -15.91
N THR A 218 -2.66 0.86 -16.10
CA THR A 218 -3.47 1.67 -15.20
C THR A 218 -4.82 0.98 -15.14
N LYS A 219 -5.01 0.25 -14.05
CA LYS A 219 -6.27 -0.42 -13.78
C LYS A 219 -7.27 0.70 -13.67
N GLU A 220 -8.31 0.70 -14.52
CA GLU A 220 -9.52 1.47 -14.26
C GLU A 220 -9.83 1.33 -12.78
N GLU A 221 -9.78 2.46 -12.08
CA GLU A 221 -9.89 2.57 -10.62
C GLU A 221 -10.97 1.59 -10.16
N ARG A 222 -10.58 0.44 -9.61
CA ARG A 222 -11.56 -0.37 -8.89
C ARG A 222 -11.91 0.52 -7.70
N PRO A 223 -13.16 1.01 -7.59
CA PRO A 223 -13.52 1.92 -6.52
C PRO A 223 -13.15 1.22 -5.22
N VAL A 224 -12.18 1.82 -4.55
CA VAL A 224 -11.47 1.22 -3.44
C VAL A 224 -12.48 0.68 -2.43
N GLN A 225 -12.21 -0.51 -1.89
CA GLN A 225 -12.97 -1.19 -0.82
C GLN A 225 -13.20 -0.32 0.44
N VAL A 226 -12.69 0.92 0.49
CA VAL A 226 -12.98 1.98 1.47
C VAL A 226 -14.49 2.18 1.68
N VAL A 227 -15.32 1.93 0.66
CA VAL A 227 -16.79 2.06 0.79
C VAL A 227 -17.37 1.06 1.81
N ARG A 228 -16.73 -0.08 2.05
CA ARG A 228 -17.30 -1.14 2.89
C ARG A 228 -17.06 -0.94 4.40
N TYR A 229 -16.04 -0.16 4.79
CA TYR A 229 -15.83 0.28 6.18
C TYR A 229 -16.51 1.63 6.47
N GLY A 230 -16.70 2.49 5.46
CA GLY A 230 -17.33 3.81 5.64
C GLY A 230 -18.80 3.74 6.05
N GLY A 231 -19.56 2.74 5.60
CA GLY A 231 -21.00 2.64 5.89
C GLY A 231 -21.32 2.48 7.38
N ARG A 232 -20.54 1.69 8.13
CA ARG A 232 -20.78 1.47 9.57
C ARG A 232 -20.41 2.70 10.39
N THR A 233 -19.29 3.33 10.09
CA THR A 233 -18.84 4.57 10.75
C THR A 233 -19.80 5.73 10.46
N LEU A 234 -20.24 5.88 9.20
CA LEU A 234 -21.23 6.89 8.82
C LEU A 234 -22.57 6.66 9.51
N ALA A 235 -23.05 5.41 9.59
CA ALA A 235 -24.27 5.09 10.31
C ALA A 235 -24.17 5.41 11.81
N LEU A 236 -23.03 5.13 12.44
CA LEU A 236 -22.77 5.47 13.85
C LEU A 236 -22.76 7.00 14.07
N VAL A 237 -22.10 7.76 13.20
CA VAL A 237 -22.08 9.23 13.26
C VAL A 237 -23.49 9.81 13.08
N MET A 238 -24.26 9.32 12.12
CA MET A 238 -25.64 9.74 11.90
C MET A 238 -26.53 9.41 13.10
N MET A 239 -26.43 8.20 13.65
CA MET A 239 -27.20 7.79 14.83
C MET A 239 -26.84 8.62 16.06
N GLY A 240 -25.54 8.89 16.27
CA GLY A 240 -25.06 9.76 17.34
C GLY A 240 -25.57 11.19 17.21
N GLY A 241 -25.56 11.76 16.00
CA GLY A 241 -26.11 13.10 15.74
C GLY A 241 -27.60 13.22 16.05
N VAL A 242 -28.40 12.21 15.67
CA VAL A 242 -29.83 12.16 15.98
C VAL A 242 -30.08 12.06 17.48
N TRP A 243 -29.36 11.18 18.18
CA TRP A 243 -29.49 11.02 19.63
C TRP A 243 -29.07 12.29 20.40
N LEU A 244 -27.96 12.92 20.01
CA LEU A 244 -27.50 14.18 20.60
C LEU A 244 -28.52 15.30 20.39
N SER A 245 -29.05 15.44 19.17
CA SER A 245 -30.09 16.43 18.85
C SER A 245 -31.34 16.23 19.70
N LEU A 246 -31.80 14.98 19.85
CA LEU A 246 -32.98 14.65 20.65
C LEU A 246 -32.73 14.95 22.14
N GLY A 247 -31.55 14.59 22.67
CA GLY A 247 -31.17 14.90 24.05
C GLY A 247 -31.15 16.41 24.36
N ILE A 248 -30.56 17.22 23.47
CA ILE A 248 -30.55 18.68 23.59
C ILE A 248 -31.97 19.25 23.55
N ALA A 249 -32.83 18.74 22.65
CA ALA A 249 -34.21 19.19 22.55
C ALA A 249 -35.02 18.92 23.84
N TYR A 250 -34.85 17.74 24.44
CA TYR A 250 -35.48 17.41 25.73
C TYR A 250 -34.97 18.29 26.87
N LEU A 251 -33.65 18.49 26.95
CA LEU A 251 -33.02 19.33 27.98
C LEU A 251 -33.50 20.78 27.88
N LEU A 252 -33.50 21.35 26.67
CA LEU A 252 -34.01 22.69 26.42
C LEU A 252 -35.49 22.79 26.78
N THR A 253 -36.32 21.82 26.36
CA THR A 253 -37.76 21.81 26.69
C THR A 253 -38.00 21.80 28.19
N HIS A 254 -37.21 21.03 28.95
CA HIS A 254 -37.27 21.02 30.41
C HIS A 254 -36.87 22.38 31.00
N LEU A 255 -35.74 22.94 30.53
CA LEU A 255 -35.25 24.25 30.98
C LEU A 255 -36.29 25.36 30.73
N TYR A 256 -36.94 25.34 29.56
CA TYR A 256 -38.06 26.23 29.17
C TYR A 256 -39.29 26.14 30.06
N ARG A 257 -39.52 25.01 30.73
CA ARG A 257 -40.68 24.83 31.62
C ARG A 257 -40.40 25.24 33.05
N VAL A 258 -39.13 25.17 33.48
CA VAL A 258 -38.77 25.28 34.90
C VAL A 258 -38.14 26.63 35.25
N LYS A 259 -37.43 27.27 34.30
CA LYS A 259 -36.69 28.51 34.55
C LYS A 259 -37.33 29.70 33.81
N PRO A 260 -37.54 30.86 34.46
CA PRO A 260 -37.83 32.09 33.74
C PRO A 260 -36.55 32.55 33.01
N PHE A 261 -36.64 32.73 31.69
CA PHE A 261 -35.52 33.20 30.88
C PHE A 261 -35.48 34.72 30.78
N PRO A 262 -34.30 35.32 30.58
CA PRO A 262 -34.16 36.75 30.26
C PRO A 262 -34.89 37.12 28.97
N GLU A 263 -35.35 38.38 28.86
CA GLU A 263 -36.18 38.85 27.74
C GLU A 263 -35.54 38.70 26.35
N PHE A 264 -34.21 38.77 26.23
CA PHE A 264 -33.55 38.62 24.93
C PHE A 264 -33.75 37.21 24.31
N VAL A 265 -33.98 36.19 25.14
CA VAL A 265 -34.21 34.80 24.69
C VAL A 265 -35.51 34.67 23.91
N TRP A 266 -36.48 35.54 24.20
CA TRP A 266 -37.76 35.62 23.49
C TRP A 266 -37.57 35.94 22.00
N TYR A 267 -36.66 36.86 21.68
CA TYR A 267 -36.31 37.22 20.30
C TYR A 267 -35.48 36.13 19.62
N LEU A 268 -34.48 35.58 20.32
CA LEU A 268 -33.61 34.53 19.80
C LEU A 268 -34.37 33.25 19.43
N THR A 269 -35.45 32.94 20.15
CA THR A 269 -36.28 31.75 19.93
C THR A 269 -37.59 32.00 19.18
N LEU A 270 -37.73 33.19 18.59
CA LEU A 270 -38.84 33.57 17.71
C LEU A 270 -40.22 33.36 18.37
N GLN A 271 -40.35 33.69 19.66
CA GLN A 271 -41.56 33.37 20.44
C GLN A 271 -42.81 34.19 20.05
N PHE A 272 -42.65 35.29 19.32
CA PHE A 272 -43.77 36.03 18.72
C PHE A 272 -44.49 35.27 17.60
N ILE A 273 -43.88 34.20 17.08
CA ILE A 273 -44.45 33.37 16.02
C ILE A 273 -45.29 32.25 16.66
N PRO A 274 -46.52 31.98 16.16
CA PRO A 274 -47.30 30.85 16.62
C PRO A 274 -46.50 29.54 16.57
N ARG A 275 -46.61 28.72 17.63
CA ARG A 275 -45.89 27.44 17.77
C ARG A 275 -45.85 26.58 16.50
N PRO A 276 -46.97 26.34 15.78
CA PRO A 276 -46.94 25.51 14.58
C PRO A 276 -46.15 26.16 13.43
N VAL A 277 -46.24 27.48 13.28
CA VAL A 277 -45.56 28.24 12.22
C VAL A 277 -44.04 28.22 12.43
N ARG A 278 -43.59 28.38 13.68
CA ARG A 278 -42.17 28.27 14.03
C ARG A 278 -41.61 26.87 13.75
N GLY A 279 -42.38 25.82 14.06
CA GLY A 279 -42.00 24.44 13.73
C GLY A 279 -41.86 24.22 12.22
N ALA A 280 -42.83 24.71 11.43
CA ALA A 280 -42.76 24.65 9.98
C ALA A 280 -41.53 25.39 9.40
N LEU A 281 -41.18 26.53 9.97
CA LEU A 281 -40.01 27.33 9.54
C LEU A 281 -38.70 26.56 9.74
N PHE A 282 -38.50 25.93 10.91
CA PHE A 282 -37.30 25.12 11.16
C PHE A 282 -37.22 23.87 10.29
N ILE A 283 -38.36 23.23 9.98
CA ILE A 283 -38.39 22.09 9.07
C ILE A 283 -38.00 22.54 7.66
N LEU A 284 -38.56 23.64 7.17
CA LEU A 284 -38.28 24.18 5.84
C LEU A 284 -36.81 24.59 5.68
N THR A 285 -36.25 25.30 6.66
CA THR A 285 -34.82 25.69 6.62
C THR A 285 -33.91 24.48 6.73
N GLY A 286 -34.24 23.48 7.57
CA GLY A 286 -33.51 22.23 7.67
C GLY A 286 -33.49 21.43 6.35
N VAL A 287 -34.65 21.29 5.70
CA VAL A 287 -34.77 20.64 4.38
C VAL A 287 -33.96 21.39 3.32
N ALA A 288 -33.98 22.73 3.34
CA ALA A 288 -33.19 23.54 2.41
C ALA A 288 -31.69 23.33 2.60
N VAL A 289 -31.19 23.35 3.84
CA VAL A 289 -29.77 23.09 4.15
C VAL A 289 -29.37 21.67 3.75
N LEU A 290 -30.20 20.66 4.02
CA LEU A 290 -29.94 19.27 3.63
C LEU A 290 -29.89 19.13 2.11
N GLY A 291 -30.79 19.80 1.38
CA GLY A 291 -30.78 19.85 -0.08
C GLY A 291 -29.52 20.51 -0.65
N LEU A 292 -29.06 21.61 -0.05
CA LEU A 292 -27.80 22.27 -0.43
C LEU A 292 -26.58 21.41 -0.13
N ALA A 293 -26.55 20.73 1.02
CA ALA A 293 -25.48 19.81 1.39
C ALA A 293 -25.40 18.63 0.41
N LEU A 294 -26.54 18.01 0.07
CA LEU A 294 -26.61 16.95 -0.93
C LEU A 294 -26.19 17.42 -2.33
N ARG A 295 -26.56 18.65 -2.72
CA ARG A 295 -26.13 19.25 -3.99
C ARG A 295 -24.62 19.52 -4.02
N SER A 296 -24.06 20.01 -2.91
CA SER A 296 -22.61 20.23 -2.76
C SER A 296 -21.85 18.90 -2.86
N PHE A 297 -22.31 17.88 -2.16
CA PHE A 297 -21.75 16.52 -2.24
C PHE A 297 -21.83 15.94 -3.66
N ARG A 298 -22.93 16.19 -4.37
CA ARG A 298 -23.11 15.80 -5.77
C ARG A 298 -22.17 16.54 -6.73
N GLY A 299 -21.70 17.74 -6.37
CA GLY A 299 -20.68 18.48 -7.11
C GLY A 299 -19.25 18.02 -6.83
N MET A 300 -19.03 17.33 -5.69
CA MET A 300 -17.74 16.77 -5.28
C MET A 300 -17.55 15.31 -5.73
N LEU A 301 -18.62 14.67 -6.24
CA LEU A 301 -18.54 13.38 -6.92
C LEU A 301 -17.76 13.54 -8.25
N PRO A 302 -16.72 12.74 -8.49
CA PRO A 302 -15.91 12.85 -9.70
C PRO A 302 -16.76 12.71 -10.96
N THR A 303 -16.38 13.45 -11.99
CA THR A 303 -17.04 13.56 -13.32
C THR A 303 -17.27 12.21 -14.02
N ALA A 304 -16.64 11.12 -13.55
CA ALA A 304 -16.79 9.77 -14.07
C ALA A 304 -18.21 9.18 -13.92
N LEU A 305 -19.06 9.69 -13.01
CA LEU A 305 -20.46 9.25 -12.90
C LEU A 305 -21.47 10.07 -13.72
N ARG A 306 -21.02 10.98 -14.61
CA ARG A 306 -21.89 11.60 -15.64
C ARG A 306 -22.02 10.67 -16.85
N TRP A 307 -22.65 9.51 -16.66
CA TRP A 307 -23.07 8.69 -17.79
C TRP A 307 -24.51 9.03 -18.20
N GLY A 308 -24.69 9.32 -19.50
CA GLY A 308 -26.01 9.52 -20.10
C GLY A 308 -26.10 10.68 -21.10
N LYS A 309 -25.29 10.67 -22.15
CA LYS A 309 -25.68 11.00 -23.54
C LYS A 309 -24.46 10.88 -24.47
N VAL A 310 -24.18 9.66 -24.90
CA VAL A 310 -23.55 9.45 -26.21
C VAL A 310 -24.63 9.81 -27.22
N LYS A 311 -24.42 10.91 -27.96
CA LYS A 311 -25.21 11.22 -29.16
C LYS A 311 -24.55 10.48 -30.30
N ASP A 312 -25.25 9.48 -30.83
CA ASP A 312 -24.95 8.94 -32.16
C ASP A 312 -25.10 10.07 -33.19
N LYS A 313 -24.03 10.32 -33.93
CA LYS A 313 -24.04 10.79 -35.32
C LYS A 313 -22.68 10.52 -35.96
#